data_AF-W0HJ51-F1
#
_entry.id   AF-W0HJ51-F1
#
_cell.length_a   1.000
_cell.length_b   1.000
_cell.length_c   1.000
_cell.angle_alpha   90.00
_cell.angle_beta   90.00
_cell.angle_gamma   90.00
#
_symmetry.space_group_name_H-M   'P 1'
#
loop_
_entity.id
_entity.type
_entity.pdbx_description
1 polymer ?
#
loop_
_entity_poly.entity_id
_entity_poly.type
_entity_poly.pdbx_seq_one_letter_code
_entity_poly.pdbx_strand_id
1 'polypeptide(L)'
;MARKRKAVEVPGQESTTAADVATDELEGNQTLPEVVATADEQTVQQRVSALPDSTAQAERNAILSTLDEQAAAIITRFEALGFTYMADQKLTDNLYFLELVKKATTAAPVAPLGVVTNEEGKCQPVPGKPILTEHGWHVPG
;
A
#
# COMPACT_ATOMS: atom_id res chain seq x y z
N MET A 1 70.16 -6.45 4.01
CA MET A 1 69.05 -6.23 3.05
C MET A 1 67.93 -7.24 3.33
N ALA A 2 67.03 -6.95 4.28
CA ALA A 2 65.96 -7.86 4.69
C ALA A 2 64.75 -7.75 3.74
N ARG A 3 64.29 -8.86 3.19
CA ARG A 3 63.12 -8.91 2.26
C ARG A 3 61.82 -8.86 3.08
N LYS A 4 60.94 -7.89 2.77
CA LYS A 4 59.57 -7.82 3.34
C LYS A 4 58.74 -8.99 2.80
N ARG A 5 58.09 -9.75 3.69
CA ARG A 5 57.11 -10.80 3.31
C ARG A 5 55.80 -10.12 2.95
N LYS A 6 55.24 -10.41 1.77
CA LYS A 6 53.86 -10.01 1.42
C LYS A 6 52.89 -10.94 2.15
N ALA A 7 51.91 -10.37 2.84
CA ALA A 7 50.75 -11.11 3.32
C ALA A 7 49.91 -11.51 2.11
N VAL A 8 49.56 -12.80 2.03
CA VAL A 8 48.57 -13.32 1.08
C VAL A 8 47.23 -13.24 1.80
N GLU A 9 46.35 -12.37 1.31
CA GLU A 9 44.98 -12.25 1.80
C GLU A 9 44.10 -13.18 0.96
N VAL A 10 43.48 -14.17 1.61
CA VAL A 10 42.54 -15.11 0.96
C VAL A 10 41.13 -14.54 1.15
N PRO A 11 40.32 -14.39 0.09
CA PRO A 11 38.99 -13.78 0.21
C PRO A 11 38.06 -14.61 1.11
N GLY A 12 37.49 -14.01 2.15
CA GLY A 12 36.41 -14.61 2.96
C GLY A 12 36.70 -14.92 4.42
N GLN A 13 37.76 -14.37 5.05
CA GLN A 13 37.95 -14.46 6.51
C GLN A 13 38.01 -13.07 7.15
N GLU A 14 36.92 -12.68 7.83
CA GLU A 14 36.94 -11.62 8.84
C GLU A 14 37.80 -12.08 10.02
N SER A 15 38.93 -11.39 10.26
CA SER A 15 39.81 -11.65 11.39
C SER A 15 39.43 -10.75 12.56
N THR A 16 38.65 -11.27 13.49
CA THR A 16 38.46 -10.69 14.82
C THR A 16 39.77 -10.81 15.60
N THR A 17 40.42 -9.68 15.88
CA THR A 17 41.52 -9.60 16.85
C THR A 17 41.02 -8.87 18.09
N ALA A 18 40.92 -9.61 19.19
CA ALA A 18 40.69 -9.09 20.53
C ALA A 18 42.04 -8.94 21.26
N ALA A 19 42.26 -7.77 21.87
CA ALA A 19 43.08 -7.44 23.06
C ALA A 19 43.19 -5.90 23.06
N ASP A 20 42.92 -5.14 24.12
CA ASP A 20 43.35 -5.30 25.51
C ASP A 20 42.50 -4.40 26.44
N VAL A 21 42.51 -4.71 27.74
CA VAL A 21 41.64 -4.23 28.81
C VAL A 21 42.04 -2.85 29.34
N ALA A 22 41.05 -1.97 29.59
CA ALA A 22 41.12 -0.97 30.66
C ALA A 22 39.71 -0.59 31.13
N THR A 23 39.41 -0.93 32.38
CA THR A 23 38.20 -0.57 33.13
C THR A 23 38.36 0.84 33.69
N ASP A 24 37.43 1.76 33.42
CA ASP A 24 37.06 2.84 34.34
C ASP A 24 35.68 3.37 33.94
N GLU A 25 34.77 3.40 34.91
CA GLU A 25 33.40 3.89 34.79
C GLU A 25 33.40 5.42 34.78
N LEU A 26 32.72 6.07 33.84
CA LEU A 26 32.18 7.43 34.01
C LEU A 26 31.14 7.74 32.94
N GLU A 27 29.94 8.07 33.42
CA GLU A 27 28.80 8.61 32.69
C GLU A 27 29.18 9.79 31.77
N GLY A 28 28.52 9.87 30.61
CA GLY A 28 28.40 11.13 29.88
C GLY A 28 28.56 10.99 28.38
N ASN A 29 27.42 10.88 27.69
CA ASN A 29 27.04 11.56 26.45
C ASN A 29 28.11 11.87 25.38
N GLN A 30 27.75 11.60 24.11
CA GLN A 30 28.43 11.90 22.82
C GLN A 30 29.22 10.69 22.27
N THR A 31 29.12 10.25 21.02
CA THR A 31 28.80 10.94 19.76
C THR A 31 28.36 9.89 18.72
N LEU A 32 27.14 9.99 18.20
CA LEU A 32 26.76 9.30 16.94
C LEU A 32 27.57 9.93 15.80
N PRO A 33 28.10 9.18 14.82
CA PRO A 33 28.76 9.79 13.69
C PRO A 33 27.76 10.66 12.95
N GLU A 34 28.05 11.96 12.95
CA GLU A 34 27.37 12.99 12.19
C GLU A 34 27.57 12.69 10.69
N VAL A 35 26.70 11.85 10.13
CA VAL A 35 26.36 11.94 8.72
C VAL A 35 25.16 12.88 8.66
N VAL A 36 25.46 14.19 8.66
CA VAL A 36 24.57 15.19 8.09
C VAL A 36 24.52 14.87 6.59
N ALA A 37 23.73 13.87 6.24
CA ALA A 37 23.00 13.92 5.00
C ALA A 37 21.97 15.00 5.23
N THR A 38 22.27 16.21 4.76
CA THR A 38 21.25 17.16 4.33
C THR A 38 20.39 16.43 3.30
N ALA A 39 19.46 15.61 3.79
CA ALA A 39 18.29 15.21 3.05
C ALA A 39 17.57 16.53 2.80
N ASP A 40 17.91 17.09 1.65
CA ASP A 40 17.52 18.37 1.08
C ASP A 40 16.21 18.84 1.72
N GLU A 41 16.24 19.92 2.49
CA GLU A 41 15.08 20.42 3.21
C GLU A 41 13.91 20.66 2.24
N GLN A 42 14.21 20.96 0.96
CA GLN A 42 13.21 20.99 -0.11
C GLN A 42 12.64 19.60 -0.45
N THR A 43 13.44 18.54 -0.45
CA THR A 43 12.95 17.15 -0.66
C THR A 43 12.06 16.71 0.50
N VAL A 44 12.40 17.05 1.74
CA VAL A 44 11.56 16.73 2.90
C VAL A 44 10.27 17.54 2.86
N GLN A 45 10.34 18.85 2.62
CA GLN A 45 9.15 19.70 2.52
C GLN A 45 8.27 19.37 1.30
N GLN A 46 8.86 18.94 0.18
CA GLN A 46 8.12 18.46 -0.99
C GLN A 46 7.45 17.11 -0.73
N ARG A 47 8.09 16.21 0.03
CA ARG A 47 7.46 14.97 0.52
C ARG A 47 6.35 15.25 1.52
N VAL A 48 6.50 16.25 2.39
CA VAL A 48 5.46 16.68 3.33
C VAL A 48 4.27 17.33 2.61
N SER A 49 4.54 18.10 1.55
CA SER A 49 3.50 18.69 0.69
C SER A 49 2.78 17.65 -0.18
N ALA A 50 3.44 16.51 -0.43
CA ALA A 50 2.86 15.36 -1.12
C ALA A 50 2.18 14.35 -0.17
N LEU A 51 2.26 14.55 1.15
CA LEU A 51 1.47 13.74 2.09
C LEU A 51 0.00 14.09 1.89
N PRO A 52 -0.89 13.08 1.81
CA PRO A 52 -2.31 13.34 1.85
C PRO A 52 -2.64 14.14 3.12
N ASP A 53 -3.58 15.08 3.00
CA ASP A 53 -4.11 15.82 4.15
C ASP A 53 -4.42 14.82 5.28
N SER A 54 -3.97 15.09 6.51
CA SER A 54 -4.05 14.14 7.64
C SER A 54 -5.46 13.55 7.79
N THR A 55 -6.47 14.36 7.46
CA THR A 55 -7.88 13.99 7.37
C THR A 55 -8.14 12.85 6.37
N ALA A 56 -7.65 12.97 5.13
CA ALA A 56 -7.84 11.97 4.08
C ALA A 56 -7.12 10.65 4.40
N GLN A 57 -5.97 10.71 5.09
CA GLN A 57 -5.26 9.51 5.53
C GLN A 57 -6.02 8.77 6.64
N ALA A 58 -6.61 9.50 7.59
CA ALA A 58 -7.43 8.92 8.65
C ALA A 58 -8.69 8.24 8.08
N GLU A 59 -9.36 8.87 7.12
CA GLU A 59 -10.52 8.29 6.42
C GLU A 59 -10.15 7.01 5.67
N ARG A 60 -8.99 6.99 4.97
CA ARG A 60 -8.49 5.79 4.29
C ARG A 60 -8.32 4.64 5.28
N ASN A 61 -7.63 4.87 6.38
CA ASN A 61 -7.37 3.83 7.39
C ASN A 61 -8.66 3.34 8.04
N ALA A 62 -9.62 4.22 8.26
CA ALA A 62 -10.94 3.86 8.77
C ALA A 62 -11.69 2.92 7.81
N ILE A 63 -11.65 3.19 6.49
CA ILE A 63 -12.26 2.29 5.50
C ILE A 63 -11.55 0.94 5.48
N LEU A 64 -10.22 0.95 5.35
CA LEU A 64 -9.40 -0.27 5.27
C LEU A 64 -9.61 -1.21 6.47
N SER A 65 -9.81 -0.65 7.66
CA SER A 65 -10.05 -1.43 8.88
C SER A 65 -11.40 -2.13 8.93
N THR A 66 -12.33 -1.77 8.03
CA THR A 66 -13.70 -2.32 7.98
C THR A 66 -13.94 -3.25 6.80
N LEU A 67 -12.91 -3.50 5.98
CA LEU A 67 -13.01 -4.36 4.81
C LEU A 67 -13.00 -5.84 5.20
N ASP A 68 -13.82 -6.62 4.51
CA ASP A 68 -13.82 -8.09 4.61
C ASP A 68 -12.64 -8.72 3.82
N GLU A 69 -12.48 -10.04 3.94
CA GLU A 69 -11.43 -10.79 3.24
C GLU A 69 -11.54 -10.70 1.71
N GLN A 70 -12.76 -10.65 1.17
CA GLN A 70 -13.00 -10.54 -0.27
C GLN A 70 -12.58 -9.16 -0.79
N ALA A 71 -12.91 -8.10 -0.06
CA ALA A 71 -12.50 -6.72 -0.36
C ALA A 71 -10.97 -6.58 -0.28
N ALA A 72 -10.34 -7.15 0.75
CA ALA A 72 -8.89 -7.17 0.87
C ALA A 72 -8.23 -7.89 -0.33
N ALA A 73 -8.76 -9.05 -0.74
CA ALA A 73 -8.26 -9.80 -1.89
C ALA A 73 -8.38 -9.00 -3.21
N ILE A 74 -9.46 -8.25 -3.40
CA ILE A 74 -9.63 -7.35 -4.54
C ILE A 74 -8.54 -6.28 -4.52
N ILE A 75 -8.34 -5.58 -3.40
CA ILE A 75 -7.34 -4.53 -3.26
C ILE A 75 -5.94 -5.06 -3.57
N THR A 76 -5.56 -6.21 -2.99
CA THR A 76 -4.25 -6.84 -3.26
C THR A 76 -4.07 -7.14 -4.74
N ARG A 77 -5.13 -7.59 -5.43
CA ARG A 77 -5.04 -7.88 -6.87
C ARG A 77 -4.88 -6.61 -7.70
N PHE A 78 -5.57 -5.53 -7.35
CA PHE A 78 -5.41 -4.24 -8.03
C PHE A 78 -4.02 -3.64 -7.80
N GLU A 79 -3.45 -3.81 -6.60
CA GLU A 79 -2.09 -3.39 -6.30
C GLU A 79 -1.05 -4.21 -7.07
N ALA A 80 -1.21 -5.53 -7.15
CA ALA A 80 -0.33 -6.40 -7.94
C ALA A 80 -0.35 -6.09 -9.44
N LEU A 81 -1.49 -5.62 -9.97
CA LEU A 81 -1.64 -5.22 -11.35
C LEU A 81 -1.16 -3.79 -11.62
N GLY A 82 -0.79 -3.03 -10.58
CA GLY A 82 -0.25 -1.67 -10.72
C GLY A 82 -1.26 -0.67 -11.27
N PHE A 83 -2.56 -0.86 -11.03
CA PHE A 83 -3.56 0.08 -11.53
C PHE A 83 -3.40 1.44 -10.86
N THR A 84 -3.28 2.47 -11.69
CA THR A 84 -3.22 3.86 -11.27
C THR A 84 -4.52 4.60 -11.63
N TYR A 85 -4.80 5.65 -10.88
CA TYR A 85 -5.77 6.69 -11.22
C TYR A 85 -5.03 7.85 -11.92
N MET A 86 -5.67 9.03 -11.99
CA MET A 86 -5.06 10.25 -12.51
C MET A 86 -3.72 10.56 -11.81
N ALA A 87 -2.77 11.09 -12.58
CA ALA A 87 -1.44 11.48 -12.11
C ALA A 87 -0.62 10.34 -11.46
N ASP A 88 -0.73 9.12 -11.99
CA ASP A 88 0.03 7.94 -11.57
C ASP A 88 -0.14 7.54 -10.09
N GLN A 89 -1.17 8.06 -9.42
CA GLN A 89 -1.50 7.67 -8.06
C GLN A 89 -2.09 6.26 -8.06
N LYS A 90 -1.71 5.40 -7.11
CA LYS A 90 -2.28 4.05 -7.02
C LYS A 90 -3.80 4.14 -6.87
N LEU A 91 -4.54 3.33 -7.62
CA LEU A 91 -6.01 3.29 -7.51
C LEU A 91 -6.44 2.85 -6.10
N THR A 92 -5.64 2.03 -5.43
CA THR A 92 -5.86 1.56 -4.06
C THR A 92 -5.72 2.66 -3.00
N ASP A 93 -5.12 3.80 -3.33
CA ASP A 93 -5.04 4.97 -2.45
C ASP A 93 -6.26 5.90 -2.58
N ASN A 94 -7.10 5.68 -3.59
CA ASN A 94 -8.28 6.49 -3.86
C ASN A 94 -9.46 6.08 -2.93
N LEU A 95 -9.97 7.04 -2.16
CA LEU A 95 -11.08 6.79 -1.21
C LEU A 95 -12.35 6.26 -1.90
N TYR A 96 -12.71 6.82 -3.05
CA TYR A 96 -13.90 6.41 -3.80
C TYR A 96 -13.80 4.95 -4.28
N PHE A 97 -12.61 4.55 -4.72
CA PHE A 97 -12.35 3.15 -5.07
C PHE A 97 -12.50 2.22 -3.86
N LEU A 98 -11.94 2.58 -2.71
CA LEU A 98 -12.05 1.77 -1.49
C LEU A 98 -13.51 1.64 -1.02
N GLU A 99 -14.30 2.71 -1.10
CA GLU A 99 -15.74 2.66 -0.80
C GLU A 99 -16.51 1.78 -1.78
N LEU A 100 -16.17 1.84 -3.07
CA LEU A 100 -16.81 1.01 -4.09
C LEU A 100 -16.54 -0.46 -3.82
N VAL A 101 -15.29 -0.84 -3.54
CA VAL A 101 -14.92 -2.21 -3.19
C VAL A 101 -15.71 -2.66 -1.96
N LYS A 102 -15.75 -1.85 -0.89
CA LYS A 102 -16.53 -2.15 0.31
C LYS A 102 -18.01 -2.41 -0.01
N LYS A 103 -18.64 -1.52 -0.78
CA LYS A 103 -20.07 -1.66 -1.16
C LYS A 103 -20.31 -2.91 -2.00
N ALA A 104 -19.41 -3.21 -2.94
CA ALA A 104 -19.53 -4.34 -3.84
C ALA A 104 -19.38 -5.70 -3.12
N THR A 105 -18.61 -5.77 -2.03
CA THR A 105 -18.42 -7.01 -1.26
C THR A 105 -19.39 -7.14 -0.08
N THR A 106 -19.86 -6.02 0.49
CA THR A 106 -20.80 -6.02 1.62
C THR A 106 -22.24 -6.29 1.17
N ALA A 107 -22.56 -6.13 -0.11
CA ALA A 107 -23.92 -6.34 -0.60
C ALA A 107 -24.35 -7.81 -0.44
N ALA A 108 -25.39 -8.03 0.40
CA ALA A 108 -26.04 -9.32 0.52
C ALA A 108 -26.51 -9.80 -0.87
N PRO A 109 -26.43 -11.11 -1.16
CA PRO A 109 -26.85 -11.64 -2.46
C PRO A 109 -28.28 -11.21 -2.75
N VAL A 110 -28.47 -10.52 -3.89
CA VAL A 110 -29.78 -10.08 -4.39
C VAL A 110 -30.74 -11.28 -4.38
N ALA A 111 -31.88 -11.10 -3.73
CA ALA A 111 -32.94 -12.09 -3.67
C ALA A 111 -33.31 -12.58 -5.08
N PRO A 112 -33.66 -13.86 -5.25
CA PRO A 112 -34.01 -14.43 -6.55
C PRO A 112 -35.16 -13.62 -7.18
N LEU A 113 -34.91 -13.10 -8.39
CA LEU A 113 -35.81 -12.42 -9.33
C LEU A 113 -37.28 -12.29 -8.86
N GLY A 114 -37.60 -11.21 -8.14
CA GLY A 114 -38.97 -10.83 -7.79
C GLY A 114 -39.36 -9.52 -8.48
N VAL A 115 -40.53 -9.50 -9.15
CA VAL A 115 -41.08 -8.33 -9.87
C VAL A 115 -40.80 -7.00 -9.16
N VAL A 116 -40.26 -6.03 -9.90
CA VAL A 116 -40.03 -4.66 -9.39
C VAL A 116 -41.19 -3.78 -9.83
N THR A 117 -41.74 -2.99 -8.90
CA THR A 117 -42.78 -2.01 -9.20
C THR A 117 -42.12 -0.69 -9.56
N ASN A 118 -42.38 -0.17 -10.76
CA ASN A 118 -41.86 1.14 -11.17
C ASN A 118 -42.57 2.30 -10.42
N GLU A 119 -42.10 3.52 -10.63
CA GLU A 119 -42.62 4.74 -10.00
C GLU A 119 -44.11 5.01 -10.34
N GLU A 120 -44.61 4.39 -11.40
CA GLU A 120 -46.01 4.47 -11.87
C GLU A 120 -46.88 3.31 -11.35
N GLY A 121 -46.36 2.47 -10.45
CA GLY A 121 -47.09 1.34 -9.88
C GLY A 121 -47.19 0.11 -10.77
N LYS A 122 -46.49 0.06 -11.90
CA LYS A 122 -46.50 -1.09 -12.83
C LYS A 122 -45.41 -2.10 -12.48
N CYS A 123 -45.80 -3.37 -12.42
CA CYS A 123 -44.87 -4.49 -12.25
C CYS A 123 -44.04 -4.66 -13.52
N GLN A 124 -42.71 -4.63 -13.38
CA GLN A 124 -41.75 -4.99 -14.41
C GLN A 124 -40.99 -6.26 -14.01
N PRO A 125 -40.65 -7.14 -14.97
CA PRO A 125 -39.73 -8.23 -14.71
C PRO A 125 -38.41 -7.65 -14.20
N VAL A 126 -37.75 -8.36 -13.29
CA VAL A 126 -36.43 -7.94 -12.82
C VAL A 126 -35.48 -8.03 -14.01
N PRO A 127 -34.72 -6.96 -14.30
CA PRO A 127 -33.70 -7.02 -15.34
C PRO A 127 -32.78 -8.22 -15.09
N GLY A 128 -32.47 -8.95 -16.16
CA GLY A 128 -31.62 -10.12 -16.13
C GLY A 128 -30.22 -9.81 -15.61
N LYS A 129 -29.46 -10.86 -15.27
CA LYS A 129 -28.08 -10.70 -14.83
C LYS A 129 -27.25 -10.05 -15.96
N PRO A 130 -26.38 -9.07 -15.66
CA PRO A 130 -25.48 -8.52 -16.66
C PRO A 130 -24.62 -9.62 -17.26
N ILE A 131 -24.55 -9.65 -18.59
CA ILE A 131 -23.71 -10.56 -19.37
C ILE A 131 -22.68 -9.74 -20.16
N LEU A 132 -21.47 -10.28 -20.31
CA LEU A 132 -20.46 -9.71 -21.17
C LEU A 132 -20.64 -10.28 -22.59
N THR A 133 -20.98 -9.43 -23.54
CA THR A 133 -21.14 -9.76 -24.97
C THR A 133 -19.97 -9.23 -25.78
N GLU A 134 -19.91 -9.55 -27.07
CA GLU A 134 -18.94 -8.98 -28.00
C GLU A 134 -19.02 -7.44 -28.10
N HIS A 135 -20.18 -6.85 -27.78
CA HIS A 135 -20.40 -5.41 -27.76
C HIS A 135 -20.23 -4.78 -26.37
N GLY A 136 -19.71 -5.54 -25.41
CA GLY A 136 -19.55 -5.12 -24.02
C GLY A 136 -20.69 -5.59 -23.11
N TRP A 137 -20.88 -4.88 -22.01
CA TRP A 137 -21.86 -5.22 -20.99
C TRP A 137 -23.29 -5.06 -21.50
N HIS A 138 -24.08 -6.11 -21.41
CA HIS A 138 -25.50 -6.12 -21.76
C HIS A 138 -26.33 -6.65 -20.59
N VAL A 139 -27.48 -6.03 -20.32
CA VAL A 139 -28.45 -6.46 -19.32
C VAL A 139 -29.69 -6.96 -20.07
N PRO A 140 -29.95 -8.28 -20.11
CA PRO A 140 -31.15 -8.81 -20.75
C PRO A 140 -32.41 -8.27 -20.05
N GLY A 141 -33.39 -7.80 -20.84
CA GLY A 141 -34.69 -7.36 -20.34
C GLY A 141 -35.65 -8.50 -20.02
#